data_AF-A0A3B8I0G9-F1
#
_entry.id   AF-A0A3B8I0G9-F1
#
_cell.length_a   1.000
_cell.length_b   1.000
_cell.length_c   1.000
_cell.angle_alpha   90.00
_cell.angle_beta   90.00
_cell.angle_gamma   90.00
#
_symmetry.space_group_name_H-M   'P 1'
#
loop_
_entity.id
_entity.type
_entity.pdbx_description
1 polymer ?
#
loop_
_entity_poly.entity_id
_entity_poly.type
_entity_poly.pdbx_seq_one_letter_code
_entity_poly.pdbx_strand_id
1 'polypeptide(L)'
;MRNRIQCLQAMGNIHLHVDLIAGLPHESYYQFAHSFNEVFYLQPDVIQLGFLKMLKGSPLRDQAAHYQYIFQNYAPYEVLSNNVISFAELDRLHMIEEMLVRFYNSRHFKATIEHLTQKTYQGDAFQCFADLAKSWRENNYHLRQHSKEAEYRFLLKFAEHCCPKEHLLIQELLKLDYLSSFPTGRLPYALESFNPEDYSDRLYRFLKDDQFMTLHFPQLAHVSPRQRRRRIHLEWLKLDIAQGNYLPSAVPTFFLYDSSRKELEYIYQPDL
;
A
#
# COMPACT_ATOMS: atom_id res chain seq x y z
N MET A 1 24.35 -5.83 3.20
CA MET A 1 23.00 -6.21 3.68
C MET A 1 22.05 -6.43 2.50
N ARG A 2 21.88 -5.45 1.61
CA ARG A 2 21.08 -5.52 0.36
C ARG A 2 21.12 -6.85 -0.40
N ASN A 3 22.30 -7.33 -0.79
CA ASN A 3 22.43 -8.57 -1.57
C ASN A 3 21.86 -9.81 -0.84
N ARG A 4 21.90 -9.84 0.50
CA ARG A 4 21.34 -10.95 1.28
C ARG A 4 19.81 -10.90 1.26
N ILE A 5 19.24 -9.70 1.41
CA ILE A 5 17.78 -9.51 1.34
C ILE A 5 17.27 -9.90 -0.05
N GLN A 6 17.93 -9.42 -1.11
CA GLN A 6 17.58 -9.77 -2.49
C GLN A 6 17.68 -11.27 -2.77
N CYS A 7 18.69 -11.95 -2.21
CA CYS A 7 18.83 -13.40 -2.33
C CYS A 7 17.67 -14.14 -1.64
N LEU A 8 17.27 -13.72 -0.44
CA LEU A 8 16.13 -14.29 0.26
C LEU A 8 14.81 -14.04 -0.48
N GLN A 9 14.62 -12.83 -1.03
CA GLN A 9 13.44 -12.49 -1.83
C GLN A 9 13.31 -13.36 -3.07
N ALA A 10 14.43 -13.63 -3.75
CA ALA A 10 14.45 -14.46 -4.96
C ALA A 10 13.98 -15.90 -4.71
N MET A 11 13.97 -16.37 -3.46
CA MET A 11 13.43 -17.70 -3.11
C MET A 11 11.90 -17.74 -3.13
N GLY A 12 11.21 -16.59 -3.00
CA GLY A 12 9.76 -16.46 -3.17
C GLY A 12 8.89 -17.18 -2.14
N ASN A 13 9.48 -17.71 -1.06
CA ASN A 13 8.82 -18.55 -0.07
C ASN A 13 9.06 -18.14 1.39
N ILE A 14 9.75 -17.01 1.61
CA ILE A 14 10.04 -16.46 2.94
C ILE A 14 9.40 -15.08 3.04
N HIS A 15 8.59 -14.88 4.08
CA HIS A 15 8.03 -13.58 4.42
C HIS A 15 9.09 -12.74 5.16
N LEU A 16 9.49 -11.62 4.57
CA LEU A 16 10.62 -10.81 5.02
C LEU A 16 10.19 -9.56 5.78
N HIS A 17 10.63 -9.49 7.02
CA HIS A 17 10.55 -8.29 7.85
C HIS A 17 11.92 -7.61 7.87
N VAL A 18 11.95 -6.31 7.58
CA VAL A 18 13.15 -5.49 7.65
C VAL A 18 12.94 -4.37 8.67
N ASP A 19 13.79 -4.36 9.70
CA ASP A 19 13.75 -3.35 10.76
C ASP A 19 14.52 -2.08 10.37
N LEU A 20 13.92 -0.93 10.63
CA LEU A 20 14.53 0.39 10.66
C LEU A 20 14.37 0.95 12.08
N ILE A 21 15.47 1.34 12.73
CA ILE A 21 15.43 1.88 14.09
C ILE A 21 15.83 3.34 14.07
N ALA A 22 14.89 4.23 14.38
CA ALA A 22 15.13 5.67 14.47
C ALA A 22 15.73 6.06 15.84
N GLY A 23 16.60 7.06 15.83
CA GLY A 23 17.17 7.66 17.03
C GLY A 23 18.56 7.13 17.40
N LEU A 24 19.22 6.42 16.49
CA LEU A 24 20.59 5.93 16.68
C LEU A 24 21.60 7.09 16.79
N PRO A 25 22.78 6.86 17.40
CA PRO A 25 23.85 7.86 17.41
C PRO A 25 24.25 8.24 15.99
N HIS A 26 24.49 9.54 15.78
CA HIS A 26 24.93 10.09 14.49
C HIS A 26 23.92 9.96 13.33
N GLU A 27 22.69 9.49 13.60
CA GLU A 27 21.61 9.40 12.62
C GLU A 27 20.66 10.60 12.77
N SER A 28 20.80 11.56 11.87
CA SER A 28 19.85 12.66 11.71
C SER A 28 18.60 12.21 10.95
N TYR A 29 17.55 13.04 11.00
CA TYR A 29 16.31 12.83 10.24
C TYR A 29 16.57 12.61 8.73
N TYR A 30 17.52 13.33 8.14
CA TYR A 30 17.87 13.19 6.72
C TYR A 30 18.58 11.86 6.40
N GLN A 31 19.45 11.39 7.29
CA GLN A 31 20.11 10.08 7.12
C GLN A 31 19.11 8.93 7.30
N PHE A 32 18.17 9.09 8.22
CA PHE A 32 17.06 8.14 8.37
C PHE A 32 16.21 8.11 7.09
N ALA A 33 15.85 9.28 6.53
CA ALA A 33 15.09 9.36 5.27
C ALA A 33 15.77 8.64 4.11
N HIS A 34 17.10 8.77 3.99
CA HIS A 34 17.88 8.03 3.00
C HIS A 34 17.78 6.51 3.22
N SER A 35 17.97 6.06 4.46
CA SER A 35 17.89 4.64 4.83
C SER A 35 16.49 4.06 4.60
N PHE A 36 15.44 4.85 4.88
CA PHE A 36 14.06 4.49 4.60
C PHE A 36 13.85 4.24 3.10
N ASN A 37 14.32 5.17 2.25
CA ASN A 37 14.21 5.02 0.80
C ASN A 37 14.96 3.77 0.31
N GLU A 38 16.19 3.53 0.80
CA GLU A 38 16.94 2.32 0.45
C GLU A 38 16.17 1.05 0.81
N VAL A 39 15.63 0.95 2.03
CA VAL A 39 14.87 -0.22 2.50
C VAL A 39 13.54 -0.37 1.76
N PHE A 40 12.82 0.73 1.51
CA PHE A 40 11.55 0.72 0.80
C PHE A 40 11.69 0.10 -0.61
N TYR A 41 12.73 0.47 -1.35
CA TYR A 41 12.98 -0.09 -2.69
C TYR A 41 13.62 -1.48 -2.68
N LEU A 42 13.94 -2.04 -1.51
CA LEU A 42 14.13 -3.48 -1.42
C LEU A 42 12.80 -4.22 -1.57
N GLN A 43 11.66 -3.57 -1.33
CA GLN A 43 10.32 -4.18 -1.39
C GLN A 43 10.17 -5.42 -0.46
N PRO A 44 10.58 -5.36 0.82
CA PRO A 44 10.35 -6.46 1.76
C PRO A 44 8.85 -6.61 2.05
N ASP A 45 8.42 -7.73 2.63
CA ASP A 45 7.00 -7.95 2.94
C ASP A 45 6.49 -7.05 4.08
N VAL A 46 7.34 -6.70 5.02
CA VAL A 46 7.06 -5.75 6.09
C VAL A 46 8.28 -4.89 6.34
N ILE A 47 8.06 -3.58 6.47
CA ILE A 47 9.06 -2.67 7.03
C ILE A 47 8.60 -2.33 8.44
N GLN A 48 9.42 -2.69 9.42
CA GLN A 48 9.20 -2.35 10.81
C GLN A 48 10.01 -1.10 11.14
N LEU A 49 9.35 0.05 11.14
CA LEU A 49 9.94 1.25 11.67
C LEU A 49 9.75 1.25 13.19
N GLY A 50 10.85 1.24 13.93
CA GLY A 50 10.89 1.22 15.38
C GLY A 50 11.71 2.39 15.93
N PHE A 51 11.56 2.64 17.22
CA PHE A 51 12.21 3.74 17.91
C PHE A 51 13.17 3.20 18.96
N LEU A 52 14.36 3.80 19.02
CA LEU A 52 15.39 3.35 19.92
C LEU A 52 14.94 3.41 21.38
N LYS A 53 15.25 2.35 22.13
CA LYS A 53 14.94 2.23 23.55
C LYS A 53 16.23 2.19 24.36
N MET A 54 16.31 3.01 25.39
CA MET A 54 17.48 3.11 26.26
C MET A 54 17.44 2.06 27.36
N LEU A 55 17.68 0.81 26.98
CA LEU A 55 17.65 -0.35 27.87
C LEU A 55 18.78 -0.31 28.90
N LYS A 56 18.44 -0.64 30.16
CA LYS A 56 19.41 -0.73 31.26
C LYS A 56 20.45 -1.81 30.96
N GLY A 57 21.72 -1.49 31.17
CA GLY A 57 22.84 -2.41 30.93
C GLY A 57 23.30 -2.51 29.48
N SER A 58 22.73 -1.73 28.55
CA SER A 58 23.26 -1.61 27.18
C SER A 58 24.44 -0.61 27.14
N PRO A 59 25.48 -0.83 26.32
CA PRO A 59 26.59 0.13 26.19
C PRO A 59 26.13 1.54 25.82
N LEU A 60 25.07 1.64 25.02
CA LEU A 60 24.52 2.92 24.62
C LEU A 60 23.93 3.69 25.81
N ARG A 61 23.36 2.97 26.80
CA ARG A 61 22.85 3.56 28.04
C ARG A 61 23.93 4.28 28.82
N ASP A 62 25.12 3.69 28.88
CA ASP A 62 26.28 4.28 29.59
C ASP A 62 26.81 5.52 28.86
N GLN A 63 26.60 5.58 27.54
CA GLN A 63 26.98 6.69 26.67
C GLN A 63 25.87 7.74 26.50
N ALA A 64 24.74 7.63 27.23
CA ALA A 64 23.57 8.50 27.05
C ALA A 64 23.91 9.99 27.15
N ALA A 65 24.72 10.36 28.15
CA ALA A 65 25.13 11.74 28.39
C ALA A 65 26.02 12.29 27.26
N HIS A 66 26.88 11.44 26.67
CA HIS A 66 27.78 11.83 25.58
C HIS A 66 26.99 12.26 24.33
N TYR A 67 25.95 11.50 23.98
CA TYR A 67 25.07 11.79 22.84
C TYR A 67 23.88 12.69 23.21
N GLN A 68 23.83 13.21 24.44
CA GLN A 68 22.76 14.08 24.94
C GLN A 68 21.35 13.46 24.77
N TYR A 69 21.23 12.16 25.00
CA TYR A 69 19.95 11.46 24.91
C TYR A 69 18.96 11.94 25.96
N ILE A 70 17.75 12.25 25.52
CA ILE A 70 16.55 12.36 26.36
C ILE A 70 15.67 11.16 26.03
N PHE A 71 15.19 10.45 27.04
CA PHE A 71 14.37 9.25 26.86
C PHE A 71 13.41 9.10 28.05
N GLN A 72 12.38 8.26 27.90
CA GLN A 72 11.39 8.01 28.94
C GLN A 72 12.01 7.27 30.14
N ASN A 73 11.67 7.68 31.37
CA ASN A 73 12.20 7.05 32.59
C ASN A 73 11.47 5.75 32.98
N TYR A 74 10.40 5.40 32.29
CA TYR A 74 9.62 4.18 32.47
C TYR A 74 9.62 3.37 31.17
N ALA A 75 9.31 2.08 31.26
CA ALA A 75 9.21 1.21 30.08
C ALA A 75 8.17 1.78 29.10
N PRO A 76 8.45 1.84 27.79
CA PRO A 76 9.52 1.12 27.09
C PRO A 76 10.90 1.82 27.01
N TYR A 77 11.12 2.92 27.75
CA TYR A 77 12.37 3.69 27.75
C TYR A 77 12.72 4.30 26.39
N GLU A 78 11.72 4.68 25.62
CA GLU A 78 11.89 5.21 24.27
C GLU A 78 12.66 6.54 24.27
N VAL A 79 13.54 6.69 23.29
CA VAL A 79 14.26 7.94 23.04
C VAL A 79 13.29 9.01 22.55
N LEU A 80 13.38 10.18 23.18
CA LEU A 80 12.64 11.38 22.84
C LEU A 80 13.46 12.36 22.02
N SER A 81 14.79 12.38 22.16
CA SER A 81 15.72 13.15 21.31
C SER A 81 17.17 12.80 21.63
N ASN A 82 18.10 13.26 20.79
CA ASN A 82 19.53 13.29 21.08
C ASN A 82 20.18 14.54 20.46
N ASN A 83 21.51 14.58 20.40
CA ASN A 83 22.27 15.69 19.83
C ASN A 83 22.11 15.89 18.30
N VAL A 84 21.53 14.94 17.57
CA VAL A 84 21.40 14.97 16.09
C VAL A 84 19.97 14.82 15.58
N ILE A 85 19.02 14.39 16.42
CA ILE A 85 17.59 14.32 16.09
C ILE A 85 16.73 14.86 17.23
N SER A 86 15.85 15.79 16.89
CA SER A 86 14.96 16.45 17.83
C SER A 86 13.70 15.62 18.12
N PHE A 87 13.01 15.98 19.20
CA PHE A 87 11.71 15.39 19.54
C PHE A 87 10.68 15.57 18.44
N ALA A 88 10.62 16.76 17.82
CA ALA A 88 9.68 17.02 16.74
C ALA A 88 9.97 16.17 15.49
N GLU A 89 11.23 15.84 15.22
CA GLU A 89 11.61 14.94 14.13
C GLU A 89 11.26 13.48 14.44
N LEU A 90 11.49 13.01 15.67
CA LEU A 90 11.05 11.67 16.09
C LEU A 90 9.52 11.55 16.08
N ASP A 91 8.77 12.56 16.53
CA ASP A 91 7.30 12.59 16.43
C ASP A 91 6.84 12.49 14.96
N ARG A 92 7.55 13.14 14.02
CA ARG A 92 7.27 12.99 12.59
C ARG A 92 7.51 11.57 12.09
N LEU A 93 8.58 10.92 12.53
CA LEU A 93 8.85 9.53 12.19
C LEU A 93 7.78 8.58 12.76
N HIS A 94 7.22 8.86 13.94
CA HIS A 94 6.08 8.10 14.46
C HIS A 94 4.85 8.22 13.56
N MET A 95 4.56 9.41 13.05
CA MET A 95 3.43 9.57 12.12
C MET A 95 3.69 8.87 10.79
N ILE A 96 4.93 8.87 10.30
CA ILE A 96 5.33 8.14 9.08
C ILE A 96 5.19 6.62 9.29
N GLU A 97 5.56 6.11 10.46
CA GLU A 97 5.37 4.70 10.83
C GLU A 97 3.89 4.30 10.74
N GLU A 98 2.97 5.13 11.25
CA GLU A 98 1.53 4.86 11.16
C GLU A 98 1.09 4.73 9.69
N MET A 99 1.59 5.61 8.81
CA MET A 99 1.25 5.57 7.38
C MET A 99 1.85 4.35 6.70
N LEU A 100 3.08 3.96 7.06
CA LEU A 100 3.74 2.77 6.56
C LEU A 100 2.95 1.51 6.93
N VAL A 101 2.50 1.40 8.19
CA VAL A 101 1.69 0.28 8.65
C VAL A 101 0.36 0.21 7.88
N ARG A 102 -0.33 1.36 7.73
CA ARG A 102 -1.64 1.42 7.07
C ARG A 102 -1.58 1.14 5.58
N PHE A 103 -0.64 1.75 4.87
CA PHE A 103 -0.68 1.80 3.41
C PHE A 103 0.34 0.88 2.73
N TYR A 104 1.50 0.61 3.35
CA TYR A 104 2.47 -0.33 2.81
C TYR A 104 2.27 -1.74 3.37
N ASN A 105 2.37 -1.90 4.70
CA ASN A 105 2.37 -3.22 5.35
C ASN A 105 1.02 -3.94 5.23
N SER A 106 -0.10 -3.21 5.05
CA SER A 106 -1.42 -3.83 4.87
C SER A 106 -1.60 -4.54 3.53
N ARG A 107 -0.75 -4.24 2.54
CA ARG A 107 -0.81 -4.77 1.16
C ARG A 107 -2.09 -4.43 0.38
N HIS A 108 -2.98 -3.63 0.94
CA HIS A 108 -4.23 -3.25 0.29
C HIS A 108 -4.11 -2.14 -0.75
N PHE A 109 -2.97 -1.44 -0.79
CA PHE A 109 -2.77 -0.24 -1.61
C PHE A 109 -1.53 -0.35 -2.50
N LYS A 110 -1.18 -1.58 -2.91
CA LYS A 110 0.10 -1.86 -3.57
C LYS A 110 0.28 -1.02 -4.83
N ALA A 111 -0.68 -1.04 -5.74
CA ALA A 111 -0.57 -0.32 -7.01
C ALA A 111 -0.56 1.20 -6.80
N THR A 112 -1.41 1.69 -5.88
CA THR A 112 -1.49 3.12 -5.54
C THR A 112 -0.19 3.63 -4.92
N ILE A 113 0.38 2.91 -3.94
CA ILE A 113 1.61 3.31 -3.25
C ILE A 113 2.83 3.19 -4.16
N GLU A 114 2.90 2.15 -5.01
CA GLU A 114 3.95 2.04 -6.02
C GLU A 114 3.90 3.23 -7.01
N HIS A 115 2.71 3.62 -7.47
CA HIS A 115 2.56 4.76 -8.36
C HIS A 115 2.94 6.08 -7.67
N LEU A 116 2.40 6.33 -6.46
CA LEU A 116 2.70 7.54 -5.72
C LEU A 116 4.21 7.67 -5.47
N THR A 117 4.85 6.63 -4.94
CA THR A 117 6.27 6.69 -4.59
C THR A 117 7.18 6.78 -5.81
N GLN A 118 6.94 5.98 -6.85
CA GLN A 118 7.84 5.91 -8.01
C GLN A 118 7.58 7.00 -9.06
N LYS A 119 6.31 7.35 -9.32
CA LYS A 119 5.94 8.26 -10.41
C LYS A 119 5.70 9.67 -9.88
N THR A 120 4.79 9.81 -8.92
CA THR A 120 4.41 11.13 -8.40
C THR A 120 5.53 11.77 -7.58
N TYR A 121 6.18 10.99 -6.70
CA TYR A 121 7.30 11.43 -5.85
C TYR A 121 8.69 11.10 -6.44
N GLN A 122 8.74 10.61 -7.69
CA GLN A 122 9.98 10.41 -8.45
C GLN A 122 11.06 9.58 -7.74
N GLY A 123 10.64 8.60 -6.94
CA GLY A 123 11.56 7.77 -6.18
C GLY A 123 11.75 8.19 -4.73
N ASP A 124 11.19 9.30 -4.25
CA ASP A 124 11.28 9.69 -2.83
C ASP A 124 10.10 9.14 -2.02
N ALA A 125 10.21 7.87 -1.63
CA ALA A 125 9.17 7.21 -0.84
C ALA A 125 9.02 7.87 0.55
N PHE A 126 10.12 8.25 1.19
CA PHE A 126 10.10 8.91 2.48
C PHE A 126 9.27 10.19 2.45
N GLN A 127 9.49 11.05 1.44
CA GLN A 127 8.70 12.28 1.30
C GLN A 127 7.22 11.98 1.02
N CYS A 128 6.91 10.94 0.24
CA CYS A 128 5.53 10.49 0.03
C CYS A 128 4.84 10.12 1.36
N PHE A 129 5.48 9.30 2.19
CA PHE A 129 4.92 8.92 3.49
C PHE A 129 4.88 10.09 4.48
N ALA A 130 5.84 11.03 4.41
CA ALA A 130 5.82 12.25 5.21
C ALA A 130 4.61 13.15 4.87
N ASP A 131 4.28 13.29 3.58
CA ASP A 131 3.12 14.07 3.15
C ASP A 131 1.79 13.36 3.46
N LEU A 132 1.74 12.04 3.35
CA LEU A 132 0.60 11.25 3.84
C LEU A 132 0.38 11.48 5.33
N ALA A 133 1.44 11.40 6.14
CA ALA A 133 1.40 11.61 7.58
C ALA A 133 0.91 13.02 7.94
N LYS A 134 1.42 14.04 7.22
CA LYS A 134 0.98 15.43 7.37
C LYS A 134 -0.50 15.59 7.06
N SER A 135 -0.96 15.10 5.90
CA SER A 135 -2.36 15.19 5.50
C SER A 135 -3.28 14.43 6.45
N TRP A 136 -2.86 13.28 6.95
CA TRP A 136 -3.57 12.50 7.96
C TRP A 136 -3.79 13.30 9.25
N ARG A 137 -2.75 14.03 9.70
CA ARG A 137 -2.82 14.87 10.91
C ARG A 137 -3.66 16.13 10.70
N GLU A 138 -3.44 16.86 9.62
CA GLU A 138 -4.18 18.10 9.30
C GLU A 138 -5.68 17.86 9.15
N ASN A 139 -6.08 16.68 8.71
CA ASN A 139 -7.49 16.28 8.59
C ASN A 139 -8.03 15.52 9.83
N ASN A 140 -7.30 15.52 10.95
CA ASN A 140 -7.69 14.90 12.22
C ASN A 140 -7.97 13.39 12.14
N TYR A 141 -7.38 12.67 11.19
CA TYR A 141 -7.59 11.22 11.08
C TYR A 141 -6.96 10.47 12.27
N HIS A 142 -5.80 10.90 12.76
CA HIS A 142 -5.14 10.32 13.95
C HIS A 142 -5.98 10.28 15.24
N LEU A 143 -7.09 11.04 15.31
CA LEU A 143 -7.96 11.10 16.49
C LEU A 143 -9.02 10.00 16.57
N ARG A 144 -9.12 9.12 15.56
CA ARG A 144 -10.17 8.08 15.51
C ARG A 144 -9.69 6.82 14.81
N GLN A 145 -10.40 5.73 15.06
CA GLN A 145 -10.24 4.49 14.28
C GLN A 145 -10.90 4.64 12.91
N HIS A 146 -10.37 3.93 11.91
CA HIS A 146 -10.84 3.99 10.53
C HIS A 146 -11.17 2.60 10.01
N SER A 147 -12.27 2.51 9.26
CA SER A 147 -12.52 1.35 8.42
C SER A 147 -11.58 1.37 7.21
N LYS A 148 -11.45 0.23 6.53
CA LYS A 148 -10.72 0.16 5.27
C LYS A 148 -11.27 1.14 4.24
N GLU A 149 -12.60 1.24 4.08
CA GLU A 149 -13.20 2.23 3.18
C GLU A 149 -12.83 3.68 3.52
N ALA A 150 -12.66 4.02 4.80
CA ALA A 150 -12.19 5.34 5.20
C ALA A 150 -10.73 5.60 4.80
N GLU A 151 -9.87 4.58 4.81
CA GLU A 151 -8.49 4.66 4.31
C GLU A 151 -8.44 4.89 2.78
N TYR A 152 -9.27 4.19 1.98
CA TYR A 152 -9.39 4.47 0.53
C TYR A 152 -9.89 5.88 0.26
N ARG A 153 -10.89 6.34 1.02
CA ARG A 153 -11.40 7.72 0.92
C ARG A 153 -10.35 8.76 1.27
N PHE A 154 -9.50 8.47 2.24
CA PHE A 154 -8.39 9.34 2.59
C PHE A 154 -7.42 9.47 1.42
N LEU A 155 -6.96 8.35 0.83
CA LEU A 155 -6.03 8.38 -0.30
C LEU A 155 -6.61 9.06 -1.54
N LEU A 156 -7.90 8.87 -1.82
CA LEU A 156 -8.57 9.59 -2.91
C LEU A 156 -8.49 11.11 -2.68
N LYS A 157 -8.87 11.58 -1.49
CA LYS A 157 -8.79 13.00 -1.14
C LYS A 157 -7.35 13.51 -1.15
N PHE A 158 -6.41 12.72 -0.65
CA PHE A 158 -4.99 13.06 -0.71
C PHE A 158 -4.55 13.28 -2.16
N ALA A 159 -4.90 12.37 -3.08
CA ALA A 159 -4.58 12.49 -4.50
C ALA A 159 -5.23 13.71 -5.16
N GLU A 160 -6.50 14.01 -4.85
CA GLU A 160 -7.18 15.21 -5.36
C GLU A 160 -6.47 16.50 -4.96
N HIS A 161 -5.97 16.59 -3.73
CA HIS A 161 -5.35 17.81 -3.20
C HIS A 161 -3.87 17.92 -3.53
N CYS A 162 -3.12 16.83 -3.36
CA CYS A 162 -1.66 16.82 -3.47
C CYS A 162 -1.18 16.45 -4.89
N CYS A 163 -2.00 15.73 -5.66
CA CYS A 163 -1.62 15.17 -6.96
C CYS A 163 -2.69 15.41 -8.05
N PRO A 164 -3.19 16.65 -8.23
CA PRO A 164 -4.40 16.92 -9.04
C PRO A 164 -4.27 16.56 -10.52
N LYS A 165 -3.05 16.43 -11.07
CA LYS A 165 -2.86 15.98 -12.46
C LYS A 165 -3.03 14.48 -12.64
N GLU A 166 -2.88 13.72 -11.57
CA GLU A 166 -2.84 12.25 -11.58
C GLU A 166 -4.02 11.64 -10.82
N HIS A 167 -4.87 12.44 -10.16
CA HIS A 167 -5.91 11.94 -9.27
C HIS A 167 -6.88 10.96 -9.96
N LEU A 168 -7.16 11.14 -11.26
CA LEU A 168 -8.02 10.22 -12.03
C LEU A 168 -7.37 8.85 -12.20
N LEU A 169 -6.06 8.81 -12.47
CA LEU A 169 -5.30 7.57 -12.51
C LEU A 169 -5.25 6.91 -11.13
N ILE A 170 -4.94 7.69 -10.09
CA ILE A 170 -4.88 7.20 -8.72
C ILE A 170 -6.23 6.63 -8.27
N GLN A 171 -7.35 7.22 -8.67
CA GLN A 171 -8.68 6.66 -8.40
C GLN A 171 -8.86 5.26 -9.02
N GLU A 172 -8.40 5.06 -10.26
CA GLU A 172 -8.46 3.74 -10.90
C GLU A 172 -7.50 2.73 -10.27
N LEU A 173 -6.32 3.17 -9.83
CA LEU A 173 -5.39 2.33 -9.05
C LEU A 173 -6.00 1.94 -7.70
N LEU A 174 -6.71 2.85 -7.02
CA LEU A 174 -7.45 2.54 -5.79
C LEU A 174 -8.58 1.53 -6.03
N LYS A 175 -9.26 1.59 -7.18
CA LYS A 175 -10.25 0.57 -7.57
C LYS A 175 -9.59 -0.78 -7.79
N LEU A 176 -8.47 -0.83 -8.52
CA LEU A 176 -7.68 -2.03 -8.73
C LEU A 176 -7.25 -2.66 -7.40
N ASP A 177 -6.67 -1.86 -6.52
CA ASP A 177 -6.23 -2.24 -5.18
C ASP A 177 -7.38 -2.77 -4.31
N TYR A 178 -8.52 -2.09 -4.31
CA TYR A 178 -9.70 -2.49 -3.56
C TYR A 178 -10.26 -3.83 -4.05
N LEU A 179 -10.46 -3.97 -5.36
CA LEU A 179 -11.01 -5.19 -5.96
C LEU A 179 -10.03 -6.36 -5.87
N SER A 180 -8.74 -6.10 -5.81
CA SER A 180 -7.72 -7.13 -5.56
C SER A 180 -7.73 -7.61 -4.11
N SER A 181 -8.04 -6.72 -3.17
CA SER A 181 -8.03 -7.02 -1.74
C SER A 181 -9.35 -7.57 -1.20
N PHE A 182 -10.47 -7.11 -1.76
CA PHE A 182 -11.80 -7.35 -1.22
C PHE A 182 -12.69 -7.98 -2.30
N PRO A 183 -12.96 -9.28 -2.21
CA PRO A 183 -13.76 -9.97 -3.20
C PRO A 183 -15.27 -9.73 -2.98
N THR A 184 -15.67 -8.57 -2.45
CA THR A 184 -17.07 -8.18 -2.24
C THR A 184 -17.77 -7.86 -3.56
N GLY A 185 -17.00 -7.41 -4.56
CA GLY A 185 -17.48 -7.01 -5.88
C GLY A 185 -18.32 -5.72 -5.85
N ARG A 186 -18.17 -4.90 -4.81
CA ARG A 186 -18.77 -3.56 -4.71
C ARG A 186 -17.69 -2.58 -4.31
N LEU A 187 -17.47 -1.56 -5.13
CA LEU A 187 -16.57 -0.48 -4.81
C LEU A 187 -17.13 0.38 -3.67
N PRO A 188 -16.27 0.98 -2.83
CA PRO A 188 -16.67 2.04 -1.91
C PRO A 188 -17.38 3.16 -2.66
N TYR A 189 -18.39 3.77 -2.04
CA TYR A 189 -19.20 4.83 -2.66
C TYR A 189 -18.38 6.03 -3.16
N ALA A 190 -17.18 6.23 -2.62
CA ALA A 190 -16.30 7.31 -3.01
C ALA A 190 -15.51 7.05 -4.29
N LEU A 191 -15.39 5.79 -4.73
CA LEU A 191 -14.72 5.43 -5.98
C LEU A 191 -15.78 5.37 -7.09
N GLU A 192 -15.58 6.13 -8.15
CA GLU A 192 -16.51 6.17 -9.28
C GLU A 192 -16.49 4.85 -10.06
N SER A 193 -17.67 4.30 -10.32
CA SER A 193 -17.86 3.12 -11.18
C SER A 193 -18.19 3.59 -12.59
N PHE A 194 -17.51 3.00 -13.58
CA PHE A 194 -17.77 3.25 -15.01
C PHE A 194 -18.49 2.08 -15.70
N ASN A 195 -19.10 1.20 -14.90
CA ASN A 195 -19.90 0.09 -15.42
C ASN A 195 -21.05 0.61 -16.31
N PRO A 196 -21.27 0.03 -17.50
CA PRO A 196 -22.35 0.44 -18.40
C PRO A 196 -23.72 0.04 -17.84
N GLU A 197 -24.79 0.68 -18.33
CA GLU A 197 -26.16 0.37 -17.89
C GLU A 197 -26.53 -1.11 -18.10
N ASP A 198 -26.05 -1.73 -19.17
CA ASP A 198 -26.25 -3.15 -19.50
C ASP A 198 -25.20 -4.09 -18.85
N TYR A 199 -24.57 -3.67 -17.75
CA TYR A 199 -23.52 -4.41 -17.03
C TYR A 199 -23.89 -5.89 -16.78
N SER A 200 -25.09 -6.13 -16.23
CA SER A 200 -25.52 -7.47 -15.83
C SER A 200 -25.65 -8.41 -17.03
N ASP A 201 -26.16 -7.88 -18.15
CA ASP A 201 -26.33 -8.63 -19.40
C ASP A 201 -24.99 -8.91 -20.06
N ARG A 202 -24.05 -7.95 -20.03
CA ARG A 202 -22.67 -8.16 -20.50
C ARG A 202 -21.97 -9.25 -19.70
N LEU A 203 -21.99 -9.15 -18.37
CA LEU A 203 -21.39 -10.17 -17.52
C LEU A 203 -21.99 -11.54 -17.80
N TYR A 204 -23.33 -11.65 -17.90
CA TYR A 204 -23.98 -12.92 -18.19
C TYR A 204 -23.60 -13.51 -19.55
N ARG A 205 -23.41 -12.67 -20.58
CA ARG A 205 -22.89 -13.10 -21.89
C ARG A 205 -21.51 -13.73 -21.78
N PHE A 206 -20.56 -13.05 -21.13
CA PHE A 206 -19.21 -13.60 -20.92
C PHE A 206 -19.23 -14.92 -20.13
N LEU A 207 -20.04 -15.00 -19.08
CA LEU A 207 -20.13 -16.21 -18.26
C LEU A 207 -20.76 -17.41 -18.98
N LYS A 208 -21.48 -17.19 -20.09
CA LYS A 208 -22.07 -18.24 -20.93
C LYS A 208 -21.19 -18.65 -22.11
N ASP A 209 -20.23 -17.81 -22.48
CA ASP A 209 -19.36 -18.07 -23.61
C ASP A 209 -18.29 -19.10 -23.22
N ASP A 210 -18.51 -20.35 -23.61
CA ASP A 210 -17.58 -21.44 -23.29
C ASP A 210 -16.22 -21.29 -24.00
N GLN A 211 -16.16 -20.63 -25.15
CA GLN A 211 -14.88 -20.36 -25.82
C GLN A 211 -14.07 -19.32 -25.03
N PHE A 212 -14.70 -18.21 -24.66
CA PHE A 212 -14.09 -17.18 -23.81
C PHE A 212 -13.62 -17.75 -22.47
N MET A 213 -14.46 -18.55 -21.81
CA MET A 213 -14.12 -19.19 -20.55
C MET A 213 -12.97 -20.18 -20.69
N THR A 214 -12.94 -20.99 -21.76
CA THR A 214 -11.83 -21.93 -21.99
C THR A 214 -10.51 -21.22 -22.25
N LEU A 215 -10.54 -20.10 -22.98
CA LEU A 215 -9.35 -19.34 -23.34
C LEU A 215 -8.77 -18.54 -22.18
N HIS A 216 -9.60 -17.83 -21.42
CA HIS A 216 -9.14 -16.85 -20.41
C HIS A 216 -9.29 -17.33 -18.96
N PHE A 217 -10.17 -18.30 -18.70
CA PHE A 217 -10.44 -18.83 -17.36
C PHE A 217 -10.58 -20.36 -17.40
N PRO A 218 -9.58 -21.11 -17.88
CA PRO A 218 -9.67 -22.56 -18.09
C PRO A 218 -10.10 -23.34 -16.83
N GLN A 219 -9.71 -22.87 -15.64
CA GLN A 219 -10.12 -23.43 -14.34
C GLN A 219 -11.64 -23.32 -14.07
N LEU A 220 -12.37 -22.54 -14.86
CA LEU A 220 -13.81 -22.35 -14.81
C LEU A 220 -14.55 -22.88 -16.06
N ALA A 221 -13.84 -23.48 -17.01
CA ALA A 221 -14.44 -23.94 -18.27
C ALA A 221 -15.54 -25.00 -18.04
N HIS A 222 -15.34 -25.92 -17.10
CA HIS A 222 -16.28 -27.04 -16.85
C HIS A 222 -17.33 -26.77 -15.77
N VAL A 223 -17.39 -25.56 -15.21
CA VAL A 223 -18.38 -25.21 -14.17
C VAL A 223 -19.52 -24.36 -14.74
N SER A 224 -20.70 -24.46 -14.12
CA SER A 224 -21.89 -23.73 -14.58
C SER A 224 -21.72 -22.20 -14.51
N PRO A 225 -22.43 -21.40 -15.35
CA PRO A 225 -22.39 -19.93 -15.27
C PRO A 225 -22.67 -19.37 -13.88
N ARG A 226 -23.52 -20.05 -13.09
CA ARG A 226 -23.79 -19.68 -11.69
C ARG A 226 -22.57 -19.86 -10.80
N GLN A 227 -21.77 -20.90 -11.01
CA GLN A 227 -20.51 -21.11 -10.30
C GLN A 227 -19.42 -20.14 -10.78
N ARG A 228 -19.32 -19.90 -12.10
CA ARG A 228 -18.43 -18.87 -12.69
C ARG A 228 -18.68 -17.49 -12.05
N ARG A 229 -19.95 -17.08 -11.94
CA ARG A 229 -20.38 -15.81 -11.32
C ARG A 229 -19.92 -15.62 -9.88
N ARG A 230 -19.76 -16.71 -9.13
CA ARG A 230 -19.32 -16.64 -7.73
C ARG A 230 -17.85 -16.23 -7.61
N ARG A 231 -17.03 -16.59 -8.61
CA ARG A 231 -15.59 -16.37 -8.63
C ARG A 231 -15.14 -15.20 -9.50
N ILE A 232 -15.95 -14.79 -10.46
CA ILE A 232 -15.65 -13.66 -11.35
C ILE A 232 -16.38 -12.39 -10.89
N HIS A 233 -15.60 -11.34 -10.70
CA HIS A 233 -16.07 -9.96 -10.73
C HIS A 233 -15.62 -9.28 -12.02
N LEU A 234 -16.44 -8.37 -12.52
CA LEU A 234 -16.19 -7.59 -13.72
C LEU A 234 -16.38 -6.13 -13.33
N GLU A 235 -15.44 -5.27 -13.73
CA GLU A 235 -15.48 -3.84 -13.50
C GLU A 235 -14.95 -3.12 -14.75
N TRP A 236 -15.57 -2.02 -15.14
CA TRP A 236 -15.05 -1.16 -16.20
C TRP A 236 -14.05 -0.15 -15.62
N LEU A 237 -12.77 -0.35 -15.94
CA LEU A 237 -11.68 0.48 -15.46
C LEU A 237 -11.17 1.40 -16.56
N LYS A 238 -10.85 2.64 -16.20
CA LYS A 238 -10.11 3.58 -17.05
C LYS A 238 -8.59 3.45 -16.83
N LEU A 239 -8.12 2.22 -16.76
CA LEU A 239 -6.74 1.87 -16.46
C LEU A 239 -6.30 0.75 -17.39
N ASP A 240 -5.18 0.92 -18.08
CA ASP A 240 -4.45 -0.19 -18.68
C ASP A 240 -3.70 -0.91 -17.55
N ILE A 241 -4.12 -2.13 -17.22
CA ILE A 241 -3.52 -2.85 -16.08
C ILE A 241 -2.11 -3.37 -16.39
N ALA A 242 -1.72 -3.44 -17.66
CA ALA A 242 -0.38 -3.88 -18.08
C ALA A 242 0.62 -2.72 -18.08
N GLN A 243 0.19 -1.54 -18.56
CA GLN A 243 1.04 -0.34 -18.66
C GLN A 243 0.95 0.56 -17.42
N GLY A 244 -0.13 0.46 -16.64
CA GLY A 244 -0.39 1.31 -15.48
C GLY A 244 -0.73 2.76 -15.84
N ASN A 245 -1.28 3.02 -17.02
CA ASN A 245 -1.66 4.37 -17.47
C ASN A 245 -3.19 4.54 -17.56
N TYR A 246 -3.63 5.80 -17.50
CA TYR A 246 -5.04 6.14 -17.54
C TYR A 246 -5.59 6.05 -18.97
N LEU A 247 -6.77 5.46 -19.12
CA LEU A 247 -7.47 5.34 -20.39
C LEU A 247 -8.58 6.38 -20.52
N PRO A 248 -8.78 6.98 -21.72
CA PRO A 248 -9.87 7.93 -21.93
C PRO A 248 -11.25 7.26 -21.85
N SER A 249 -11.34 5.96 -22.16
CA SER A 249 -12.56 5.16 -22.09
C SER A 249 -12.36 3.97 -21.16
N ALA A 250 -13.41 3.60 -20.42
CA ALA A 250 -13.36 2.48 -19.50
C ALA A 250 -13.47 1.15 -20.25
N VAL A 251 -12.69 0.16 -19.83
CA VAL A 251 -12.61 -1.15 -20.48
C VAL A 251 -12.91 -2.29 -19.50
N PRO A 252 -13.54 -3.37 -19.97
CA PRO A 252 -13.93 -4.47 -19.09
C PRO A 252 -12.70 -5.14 -18.49
N THR A 253 -12.64 -5.20 -17.16
CA THR A 253 -11.56 -5.84 -16.41
C THR A 253 -12.14 -6.88 -15.48
N PHE A 254 -11.67 -8.11 -15.62
CA PHE A 254 -12.15 -9.28 -14.91
C PHE A 254 -11.21 -9.63 -13.76
N PHE A 255 -11.78 -9.79 -12.57
CA PHE A 255 -11.10 -10.24 -11.37
C PHE A 255 -11.57 -11.65 -11.05
N LEU A 256 -10.64 -12.61 -11.09
CA LEU A 256 -10.88 -13.98 -10.70
C LEU A 256 -10.41 -14.20 -9.27
N TYR A 257 -11.34 -14.65 -8.43
CA TYR A 257 -11.05 -15.06 -7.07
C TYR A 257 -11.02 -16.59 -6.94
N ASP A 258 -10.34 -17.02 -5.88
CA ASP A 258 -10.27 -18.42 -5.50
C ASP A 258 -11.66 -19.01 -5.19
N SER A 259 -11.69 -20.34 -5.06
CA SER A 259 -12.95 -21.06 -4.81
C SER A 259 -13.66 -20.63 -3.52
N SER A 260 -12.91 -20.17 -2.52
CA SER A 260 -13.46 -19.67 -1.25
C SER A 260 -13.84 -18.19 -1.31
N ARG A 261 -13.49 -17.50 -2.41
CA ARG A 261 -13.70 -16.07 -2.64
C ARG A 261 -13.11 -15.24 -1.49
N LYS A 262 -11.85 -15.51 -1.18
CA LYS A 262 -11.04 -14.81 -0.18
C LYS A 262 -9.83 -14.13 -0.81
N GLU A 263 -9.29 -14.71 -1.86
CA GLU A 263 -8.04 -14.25 -2.47
C GLU A 263 -8.21 -14.08 -3.98
N LEU A 264 -7.54 -13.06 -4.52
CA LEU A 264 -7.42 -12.83 -5.95
C LEU A 264 -6.42 -13.85 -6.53
N GLU A 265 -6.85 -14.60 -7.54
CA GLU A 265 -5.99 -15.51 -8.29
C GLU A 265 -5.39 -14.82 -9.52
N TYR A 266 -6.22 -14.05 -10.24
CA TYR A 266 -5.86 -13.56 -11.56
C TYR A 266 -6.71 -12.35 -11.98
N ILE A 267 -6.11 -11.41 -12.71
CA ILE A 267 -6.80 -10.29 -13.35
C ILE A 267 -6.62 -10.42 -14.85
N TYR A 268 -7.73 -10.32 -15.59
CA TYR A 268 -7.73 -10.33 -17.04
C TYR A 268 -8.38 -9.05 -17.58
N GLN A 269 -7.67 -8.35 -18.44
CA GLN A 269 -8.21 -7.24 -19.22
C GLN A 269 -8.01 -7.61 -20.70
N PRO A 270 -9.08 -7.67 -21.51
CA PRO A 270 -8.96 -7.88 -22.94
C PRO A 270 -8.11 -6.78 -23.58
N ASP A 271 -7.33 -7.15 -24.59
CA ASP A 271 -6.56 -6.19 -25.38
C ASP A 271 -7.49 -5.15 -26.00
N LEU A 272 -7.03 -3.90 -26.02
CA LEU A 272 -7.74 -2.71 -26.53
C LEU A 272 -7.84 -2.70 -28.06
#